data_AF-A0A7S3YKV0-F1
#
_entry.id   AF-A0A7S3YKV0-F1
#
_cell.length_a   1.000
_cell.length_b   1.000
_cell.length_c   1.000
_cell.angle_alpha   90.00
_cell.angle_beta   90.00
_cell.angle_gamma   90.00
#
_symmetry.space_group_name_H-M   'P 1'
#
loop_
_entity.id
_entity.type
_entity.pdbx_description
1 polymer ?
#
loop_
_entity_poly.entity_id
_entity_poly.type
_entity_poly.pdbx_seq_one_letter_code
_entity_poly.pdbx_strand_id
1 'polypeptide(L)'
;AAVCGDIFASPSTDAVLAAIRTVAGEKGCLLIIKNYTGDRLNFGIAAEQAWARYGVEVRTLFVRDDAALPGAPQPRGVAGTVLVEKFAGHLARAGRPLAEVAERSAAFLAGVATVGASLTTCTIPGAPRDPRLDGPWAELGLGIHGEP
;
A
#
# COMPACT_ATOMS: atom_id res chain seq x y z
N ALA A 1 -10.87 -2.67 -6.86
CA ALA A 1 -11.50 -2.74 -5.53
C ALA A 1 -10.52 -2.25 -4.49
N ALA A 2 -10.98 -1.92 -3.29
CA ALA A 2 -10.16 -1.67 -2.11
C ALA A 2 -10.58 -2.65 -1.00
N VAL A 3 -9.63 -3.07 -0.17
CA VAL A 3 -9.90 -3.97 0.96
C VAL A 3 -9.57 -3.22 2.23
N CYS A 4 -10.61 -2.84 2.98
CA CYS A 4 -10.46 -2.02 4.18
C CYS A 4 -10.30 -2.91 5.41
N GLY A 5 -9.22 -2.72 6.16
CA GLY A 5 -9.08 -3.22 7.52
C GLY A 5 -9.72 -2.25 8.53
N ASP A 6 -9.45 -2.50 9.81
CA ASP A 6 -9.78 -1.54 10.87
C ASP A 6 -8.83 -0.33 10.83
N ILE A 7 -9.06 0.67 11.68
CA ILE A 7 -8.25 1.89 11.77
C ILE A 7 -6.78 1.51 12.01
N PHE A 8 -5.92 1.88 11.06
CA PHE A 8 -4.47 1.60 11.07
C PHE A 8 -4.09 0.12 11.18
N ALA A 9 -5.00 -0.77 10.78
CA ALA A 9 -4.76 -2.21 10.73
C ALA A 9 -4.89 -2.73 9.30
N SER A 10 -3.96 -3.60 8.91
CA SER A 10 -4.06 -4.34 7.64
C SER A 10 -5.33 -5.20 7.63
N PRO A 11 -6.06 -5.29 6.50
CA PRO A 11 -7.17 -6.23 6.35
C PRO A 11 -6.69 -7.68 6.51
N SER A 12 -7.60 -8.58 6.89
CA SER A 12 -7.29 -10.00 6.99
C SER A 12 -6.97 -10.63 5.62
N THR A 13 -6.14 -11.68 5.62
CA THR A 13 -5.85 -12.49 4.44
C THR A 13 -7.12 -12.96 3.73
N ASP A 14 -8.13 -13.40 4.49
CA ASP A 14 -9.40 -13.90 3.94
C ASP A 14 -10.18 -12.79 3.22
N ALA A 15 -10.18 -11.56 3.76
CA ALA A 15 -10.81 -10.42 3.11
C ALA A 15 -10.12 -10.06 1.79
N VAL A 16 -8.77 -10.10 1.76
CA VAL A 16 -8.00 -9.85 0.54
C VAL A 16 -8.26 -10.94 -0.50
N LEU A 17 -8.25 -12.21 -0.09
CA LEU A 17 -8.54 -13.34 -0.97
C LEU A 17 -9.96 -13.27 -1.53
N ALA A 18 -10.95 -12.91 -0.71
CA ALA A 18 -12.33 -12.73 -1.17
C ALA A 18 -12.43 -11.62 -2.23
N ALA A 19 -11.72 -10.50 -2.04
CA ALA A 19 -11.67 -9.42 -3.01
C ALA A 19 -11.01 -9.86 -4.33
N ILE A 20 -9.87 -10.56 -4.28
CA ILE A 20 -9.21 -11.11 -5.47
C ILE A 20 -10.19 -11.98 -6.25
N ARG A 21 -10.85 -12.94 -5.59
CA ARG A 21 -11.80 -13.86 -6.23
C ARG A 21 -13.02 -13.16 -6.82
N THR A 22 -13.39 -12.00 -6.28
CA THR A 22 -14.55 -11.24 -6.74
C THR A 22 -14.23 -10.41 -7.98
N VAL A 23 -13.02 -9.86 -8.09
CA VAL A 23 -12.68 -8.87 -9.14
C VAL A 23 -11.66 -9.33 -10.16
N ALA A 24 -10.88 -10.36 -9.86
CA ALA A 24 -9.95 -10.92 -10.83
C ALA A 24 -10.72 -11.71 -11.88
N GLY A 25 -10.56 -11.32 -13.15
CA GLY A 25 -11.02 -12.11 -14.29
C GLY A 25 -9.90 -13.02 -14.81
N GLU A 26 -10.08 -13.55 -16.01
CA GLU A 26 -9.08 -14.40 -16.71
C GLU A 26 -7.73 -13.70 -16.92
N LYS A 27 -7.71 -12.37 -16.90
CA LYS A 27 -6.49 -11.56 -17.03
C LYS A 27 -5.70 -11.42 -15.73
N GLY A 28 -6.16 -12.03 -14.64
CA GLY A 28 -5.56 -11.92 -13.31
C GLY A 28 -5.77 -10.56 -12.64
N CYS A 29 -4.98 -10.26 -11.61
CA CYS A 29 -5.02 -8.96 -10.94
C CYS A 29 -3.65 -8.50 -10.41
N LEU A 30 -3.46 -7.18 -10.33
CA LEU A 30 -2.32 -6.56 -9.66
C LEU A 30 -2.75 -6.08 -8.26
N LEU A 31 -2.04 -6.52 -7.23
CA LEU A 31 -2.16 -5.98 -5.87
C LEU A 31 -1.15 -4.85 -5.69
N ILE A 32 -1.65 -3.64 -5.45
CA ILE A 32 -0.84 -2.47 -5.07
C ILE A 32 -0.88 -2.39 -3.54
N ILE A 33 0.27 -2.57 -2.90
CA ILE A 33 0.38 -2.81 -1.45
C ILE A 33 1.31 -1.75 -0.88
N LYS A 34 0.88 -0.99 0.13
CA LYS A 34 1.77 -0.08 0.87
C LYS A 34 2.80 -0.91 1.65
N ASN A 35 4.05 -0.45 1.73
CA ASN A 35 5.13 -1.23 2.33
C ASN A 35 5.12 -1.24 3.88
N TYR A 36 4.07 -1.83 4.46
CA TYR A 36 3.90 -2.11 5.89
C TYR A 36 3.88 -3.61 6.15
N THR A 37 4.45 -4.07 7.27
CA THR A 37 4.59 -5.50 7.58
C THR A 37 3.26 -6.26 7.51
N GLY A 38 2.21 -5.72 8.14
CA GLY A 38 0.88 -6.35 8.13
C GLY A 38 0.28 -6.44 6.73
N ASP A 39 0.42 -5.38 5.92
CA ASP A 39 -0.06 -5.37 4.53
C ASP A 39 0.69 -6.41 3.69
N ARG A 40 2.01 -6.45 3.78
CA ARG A 40 2.84 -7.40 3.03
C ARG A 40 2.50 -8.85 3.34
N LEU A 41 2.36 -9.18 4.62
CA LEU A 41 2.07 -10.54 5.05
C LEU A 41 0.67 -10.97 4.59
N ASN A 42 -0.36 -10.17 4.90
CA ASN A 42 -1.74 -10.56 4.61
C ASN A 42 -2.02 -10.62 3.10
N PHE A 43 -1.55 -9.63 2.33
CA PHE A 43 -1.74 -9.64 0.87
C PHE A 43 -0.85 -10.68 0.17
N GLY A 44 0.37 -10.92 0.68
CA GLY A 44 1.25 -11.95 0.15
C GLY A 44 0.65 -13.34 0.30
N ILE A 45 0.16 -13.69 1.49
CA ILE A 45 -0.50 -14.97 1.73
C ILE A 45 -1.77 -15.09 0.87
N ALA A 46 -2.55 -14.02 0.73
CA ALA A 46 -3.74 -14.03 -0.10
C ALA A 46 -3.42 -14.26 -1.59
N ALA A 47 -2.34 -13.66 -2.12
CA ALA A 47 -1.88 -13.88 -3.49
C ALA A 47 -1.47 -15.35 -3.71
N GLU A 48 -0.70 -15.93 -2.79
CA GLU A 48 -0.31 -17.34 -2.86
C GLU A 48 -1.52 -18.28 -2.81
N GLN A 49 -2.49 -17.99 -1.93
CA GLN A 49 -3.73 -18.77 -1.84
C GLN A 49 -4.59 -18.62 -3.11
N ALA A 50 -4.62 -17.44 -3.73
CA ALA A 50 -5.36 -17.20 -4.97
C ALA A 50 -4.83 -18.09 -6.12
N TRP A 51 -3.51 -18.19 -6.24
CA TRP A 51 -2.87 -19.09 -7.21
C TRP A 51 -3.11 -20.56 -6.85
N ALA A 52 -2.70 -20.99 -5.65
CA ALA A 52 -2.67 -22.40 -5.28
C ALA A 52 -4.06 -23.06 -5.21
N ARG A 53 -5.11 -22.29 -4.88
CA ARG A 53 -6.47 -22.83 -4.69
C ARG A 53 -7.40 -22.54 -5.86
N TYR A 54 -7.15 -21.50 -6.64
CA TYR A 54 -8.09 -21.01 -7.65
C TYR A 54 -7.45 -20.76 -9.02
N GLY A 55 -6.14 -20.92 -9.18
CA GLY A 55 -5.45 -20.69 -10.45
C GLY A 55 -5.50 -19.23 -10.94
N VAL A 56 -5.76 -18.27 -10.04
CA VAL A 56 -5.81 -16.85 -10.39
C VAL A 56 -4.39 -16.30 -10.45
N GLU A 57 -3.99 -15.75 -11.60
CA GLU A 57 -2.69 -15.06 -11.71
C GLU A 57 -2.75 -13.74 -10.93
N VAL A 58 -1.83 -13.59 -9.98
CA VAL A 58 -1.70 -12.39 -9.16
C VAL A 58 -0.27 -11.86 -9.25
N ARG A 59 -0.12 -10.56 -9.49
CA ARG A 59 1.16 -9.85 -9.32
C ARG A 59 1.05 -8.90 -8.13
N THR A 60 2.17 -8.63 -7.47
CA THR A 60 2.23 -7.72 -6.32
C THR A 60 3.19 -6.57 -6.62
N LEU A 61 2.82 -5.37 -6.20
CA LEU A 61 3.66 -4.18 -6.26
C LEU A 61 3.68 -3.51 -4.88
N PHE A 62 4.85 -3.52 -4.23
CA PHE A 62 5.04 -2.86 -2.94
C PHE A 62 5.47 -1.41 -3.13
N VAL A 63 4.57 -0.49 -2.79
CA VAL A 63 4.81 0.95 -2.82
C VAL A 63 5.64 1.36 -1.61
N ARG A 64 6.78 2.01 -1.88
CA ARG A 64 7.86 2.32 -0.92
C ARG A 64 8.42 3.72 -1.17
N ASP A 65 7.55 4.69 -1.37
CA ASP A 65 7.87 6.04 -1.84
C ASP A 65 8.33 7.00 -0.74
N ASP A 66 8.19 6.65 0.54
CA ASP A 66 8.59 7.54 1.62
C ASP A 66 10.11 7.73 1.71
N ALA A 67 10.57 8.94 1.42
CA ALA A 67 11.96 9.35 1.43
C ALA A 67 12.38 10.02 2.75
N ALA A 68 11.49 10.12 3.74
CA ALA A 68 11.77 10.83 4.99
C ALA A 68 12.79 10.11 5.90
N LEU A 69 13.02 8.81 5.68
CA LEU A 69 13.96 7.99 6.45
C LEU A 69 15.11 7.49 5.57
N PRO A 70 16.14 8.32 5.30
CA PRO A 70 17.30 7.91 4.51
C PRO A 70 17.95 6.65 5.09
N GLY A 71 18.16 5.63 4.25
CA GLY A 71 18.80 4.37 4.67
C GLY A 71 17.88 3.40 5.41
N ALA A 72 16.58 3.69 5.55
CA ALA A 72 15.62 2.72 6.06
C ALA A 72 15.62 1.46 5.17
N PRO A 73 15.75 0.25 5.74
CA PRO A 73 15.80 -0.97 4.94
C PRO A 73 14.48 -1.25 4.21
N GLN A 74 13.39 -0.68 4.69
CA GLN A 74 12.05 -0.83 4.13
C GLN A 74 11.33 0.53 4.18
N PRO A 75 11.50 1.40 3.18
CA PRO A 75 10.80 2.69 3.12
C PRO A 75 9.28 2.49 3.12
N ARG A 76 8.53 3.33 3.85
CA ARG A 76 7.07 3.22 3.96
C ARG A 76 6.41 3.51 2.60
N GLY A 77 5.20 2.99 2.41
CA GLY A 77 4.34 3.37 1.29
C GLY A 77 3.33 4.41 1.74
N VAL A 78 3.37 5.61 1.16
CA VAL A 78 2.57 6.77 1.60
C VAL A 78 1.81 7.37 0.41
N ALA A 79 1.72 8.71 0.32
CA ALA A 79 0.83 9.39 -0.63
C ALA A 79 1.10 9.07 -2.11
N GLY A 80 2.35 8.73 -2.49
CA GLY A 80 2.71 8.33 -3.84
C GLY A 80 1.98 7.07 -4.31
N THR A 81 1.44 6.27 -3.40
CA THR A 81 0.57 5.12 -3.70
C THR A 81 -0.57 5.50 -4.64
N VAL A 82 -1.22 6.66 -4.43
CA VAL A 82 -2.36 7.10 -5.27
C VAL A 82 -1.91 7.40 -6.71
N LEU A 83 -0.69 7.89 -6.90
CA LEU A 83 -0.12 8.11 -8.24
C LEU A 83 0.15 6.78 -8.94
N VAL A 84 0.67 5.79 -8.22
CA VAL A 84 0.90 4.43 -8.73
C VAL A 84 -0.42 3.77 -9.10
N GLU A 85 -1.45 3.87 -8.25
CA GLU A 85 -2.81 3.38 -8.53
C GLU A 85 -3.38 4.02 -9.80
N LYS A 86 -3.22 5.35 -9.95
CA LYS A 86 -3.71 6.07 -11.12
C LYS A 86 -3.00 5.64 -12.41
N PHE A 87 -1.69 5.40 -12.35
CA PHE A 87 -0.88 4.95 -13.48
C PHE A 87 -1.22 3.50 -13.87
N ALA A 88 -1.23 2.59 -12.89
CA ALA A 88 -1.59 1.18 -13.09
C ALA A 88 -3.02 1.05 -13.63
N GLY A 89 -3.97 1.80 -13.07
CA GLY A 89 -5.36 1.84 -13.51
C GLY A 89 -5.51 2.33 -14.95
N HIS A 90 -4.69 3.29 -15.39
CA HIS A 90 -4.66 3.72 -16.79
C HIS A 90 -4.19 2.59 -17.72
N LEU A 91 -3.09 1.90 -17.38
CA LEU A 91 -2.59 0.78 -18.19
C LEU A 91 -3.58 -0.38 -18.25
N ALA A 92 -4.18 -0.74 -17.10
CA ALA A 92 -5.20 -1.78 -17.03
C ALA A 92 -6.44 -1.43 -17.87
N ARG A 93 -6.91 -0.18 -17.81
CA ARG A 93 -8.03 0.32 -18.64
C ARG A 93 -7.69 0.30 -20.13
N ALA A 94 -6.44 0.54 -20.49
CA ALA A 94 -5.95 0.43 -21.86
C ALA A 94 -5.77 -1.04 -22.33
N GLY A 95 -6.13 -2.02 -21.51
CA GLY A 95 -6.11 -3.44 -21.86
C GLY A 95 -4.72 -4.06 -21.88
N ARG A 96 -3.73 -3.44 -21.25
CA ARG A 96 -2.36 -3.97 -21.17
C ARG A 96 -2.30 -5.28 -20.39
N PRO A 97 -1.44 -6.24 -20.78
CA PRO A 97 -1.26 -7.50 -20.05
C PRO A 97 -0.83 -7.26 -18.60
N LEU A 98 -1.22 -8.16 -17.69
CA LEU A 98 -0.91 -8.03 -16.25
C LEU A 98 0.58 -7.83 -15.97
N ALA A 99 1.44 -8.58 -16.66
CA ALA A 99 2.90 -8.43 -16.57
C ALA A 99 3.35 -7.01 -16.96
N GLU A 100 2.86 -6.47 -18.08
CA GLU A 100 3.21 -5.11 -18.53
C GLU A 100 2.69 -4.05 -17.53
N VAL A 101 1.48 -4.22 -16.98
CA VAL A 101 0.94 -3.31 -15.95
C VAL A 101 1.84 -3.31 -14.73
N ALA A 102 2.26 -4.49 -14.24
CA ALA A 102 3.12 -4.62 -13.07
C ALA A 102 4.51 -4.00 -13.30
N GLU A 103 5.18 -4.36 -14.40
CA GLU A 103 6.53 -3.89 -14.74
C GLU A 103 6.57 -2.37 -14.92
N ARG A 104 5.64 -1.82 -15.70
CA ARG A 104 5.61 -0.37 -15.94
C ARG A 104 5.23 0.41 -14.70
N SER A 105 4.35 -0.13 -13.84
CA SER A 105 4.00 0.52 -12.57
C SER A 105 5.16 0.50 -11.58
N ALA A 106 5.96 -0.57 -11.58
CA ALA A 106 7.20 -0.62 -10.81
C ALA A 106 8.24 0.38 -11.33
N ALA A 107 8.40 0.51 -12.65
CA ALA A 107 9.27 1.51 -13.26
C ALA A 107 8.81 2.94 -12.95
N PHE A 108 7.50 3.20 -12.98
CA PHE A 108 6.92 4.47 -12.57
C PHE A 108 7.21 4.78 -11.10
N LEU A 109 6.97 3.81 -10.20
CA LEU A 109 7.24 3.94 -8.77
C LEU A 109 8.71 4.29 -8.48
N ALA A 110 9.66 3.79 -9.27
CA ALA A 110 11.08 4.11 -9.08
C ALA A 110 11.41 5.62 -9.19
N GLY A 111 10.55 6.40 -9.85
CA GLY A 111 10.65 7.86 -9.93
C GLY A 111 9.77 8.61 -8.92
N VAL A 112 9.07 7.93 -8.02
CA VAL A 112 8.17 8.53 -7.03
C VAL A 112 8.86 8.58 -5.67
N ALA A 113 8.93 9.78 -5.10
CA ALA A 113 9.41 10.02 -3.75
C ALA A 113 8.45 10.98 -3.03
N THR A 114 8.20 10.71 -1.76
CA THR A 114 7.31 11.49 -0.90
C THR A 114 8.02 11.82 0.40
N VAL A 115 7.82 13.03 0.92
CA VAL A 115 8.20 13.42 2.27
C VAL A 115 7.03 14.12 2.93
N GLY A 116 6.70 13.75 4.17
CA GLY A 116 5.64 14.36 4.97
C GLY A 116 6.21 15.16 6.14
N ALA A 117 5.45 16.12 6.64
CA ALA A 117 5.72 16.81 7.90
C ALA A 117 4.42 17.07 8.65
N SER A 118 4.47 17.01 9.97
CA SER A 118 3.29 17.12 10.84
C SER A 118 3.52 18.11 11.97
N LEU A 119 2.48 18.90 12.28
CA LEU A 119 2.45 19.81 13.43
C LEU A 119 1.79 19.17 14.65
N THR A 120 0.98 18.14 14.44
CA THR A 120 0.30 17.37 15.48
C THR A 120 0.22 15.90 15.05
N THR A 121 -0.06 15.01 16.00
CA THR A 121 -0.36 13.61 15.73
C THR A 121 -1.85 13.41 15.43
N CYS A 122 -2.20 12.26 14.85
CA CYS A 122 -3.60 11.85 14.76
C CYS A 122 -4.08 11.24 16.09
N THR A 123 -5.39 11.27 16.36
CA THR A 123 -5.98 10.60 17.53
C THR A 123 -6.84 9.43 17.08
N ILE A 124 -6.51 8.23 17.54
CA ILE A 124 -7.31 7.03 17.27
C ILE A 124 -8.60 7.11 18.11
N PRO A 125 -9.78 6.82 17.55
CA PRO A 125 -11.03 6.83 18.32
C PRO A 125 -10.94 5.95 19.58
N GLY A 126 -11.27 6.53 20.73
CA GLY A 126 -11.20 5.85 22.03
C GLY A 126 -9.82 5.84 22.69
N ALA A 127 -8.77 6.28 22.00
CA ALA A 127 -7.43 6.45 22.57
C ALA A 127 -7.21 7.89 23.08
N PRO A 128 -6.36 8.10 24.11
CA PRO A 128 -5.94 9.45 24.48
C PRO A 128 -5.12 10.09 23.36
N ARG A 129 -5.13 11.44 23.30
CA ARG A 129 -4.27 12.20 22.38
C ARG A 129 -2.80 11.97 22.72
N ASP A 130 -1.97 11.73 21.71
CA ASP A 130 -0.51 11.71 21.84
C ASP A 130 0.04 13.15 21.91
N PRO A 131 0.65 13.60 23.03
CA PRO A 131 1.14 14.97 23.21
C PRO A 131 2.53 15.23 22.60
N ARG A 132 3.13 14.27 21.87
CA ARG A 132 4.49 14.37 21.30
C ARG A 132 4.77 15.69 20.57
N LEU A 133 3.76 16.27 19.92
CA LEU A 133 3.87 17.48 19.08
C LEU A 133 3.11 18.69 19.64
N ASP A 134 2.97 18.82 20.96
CA ASP A 134 2.29 19.97 21.58
C ASP A 134 3.13 21.28 21.63
N GLY A 135 4.37 21.26 21.12
CA GLY A 135 5.30 22.40 21.13
C GLY A 135 5.35 23.20 19.81
N PRO A 136 6.29 24.16 19.67
CA PRO A 136 6.44 24.98 18.46
C PRO A 136 7.22 24.27 17.33
N TRP A 137 7.28 22.94 17.35
CA TRP A 137 8.10 22.12 16.45
C TRP A 137 7.23 21.38 15.44
N ALA A 138 7.82 21.02 14.30
CA ALA A 138 7.22 20.11 13.33
C ALA A 138 8.05 18.83 13.25
N GLU A 139 7.38 17.68 13.10
CA GLU A 139 8.04 16.39 12.88
C GLU A 139 8.11 16.11 11.38
N LEU A 140 9.33 16.10 10.84
CA LEU A 140 9.58 15.64 9.48
C LEU A 140 9.57 14.12 9.47
N GLY A 141 8.80 13.53 8.56
CA GLY A 141 8.77 12.08 8.38
C GLY A 141 7.83 11.33 9.31
N LEU A 142 6.86 12.01 9.95
CA LEU A 142 5.81 11.30 10.66
C LEU A 142 5.05 10.37 9.70
N GLY A 143 4.95 9.08 10.05
CA GLY A 143 4.24 8.07 9.29
C GLY A 143 2.73 8.27 9.28
N ILE A 144 2.04 7.65 8.30
CA ILE A 144 0.58 7.82 8.11
C ILE A 144 -0.26 7.16 9.22
N HIS A 145 0.33 6.33 10.08
CA HIS A 145 -0.30 5.78 11.27
C HIS A 145 0.25 6.42 12.56
N GLY A 146 0.99 7.51 12.45
CA GLY A 146 1.64 8.18 13.58
C GLY A 146 2.98 7.57 14.01
N GLU A 147 3.57 6.69 13.19
CA GLU A 147 4.91 6.17 13.46
C GLU A 147 5.96 7.30 13.41
N PRO A 148 7.03 7.24 14.23
CA PRO A 148 8.16 8.14 14.10
C PRO A 148 8.93 7.94 12.78
#